data_AF-A0A501XZC5-F1
#
_entry.id   AF-A0A501XZC5-F1
#
_cell.length_a   1.000
_cell.length_b   1.000
_cell.length_c   1.000
_cell.angle_alpha   90.00
_cell.angle_beta   90.00
_cell.angle_gamma   90.00
#
_symmetry.space_group_name_H-M   'P 1'
#
loop_
_entity.id
_entity.type
_entity.pdbx_description
1 polymer ?
#
loop_
_entity_poly.entity_id
_entity_poly.type
_entity_poly.pdbx_seq_one_letter_code
_entity_poly.pdbx_strand_id
1 'polypeptide(L)'
;MPLKAPLAERLARGVELYVNQKMTLLDSSAAAPVCRKKLTKELKDRGLLRKEPKKLSEKFEKAIKLYVDENLSVFNAAANTGVCKTALAKVLRERDLLRNTAEKSAANLEQAIALYVAGATIFAASRQAKVGNQTLGDALSARGLLRKHPERKPMSTVSRQDPLESAESRVSSMALSIIHSAARAAANHQGDGR
;
A
#
# COMPACT_ATOMS: atom_id res chain seq x y z
N MET A 1 17.47 -31.55 58.18
CA MET A 1 16.87 -30.35 57.55
C MET A 1 17.90 -29.75 56.60
N PRO A 2 17.82 -29.93 55.27
CA PRO A 2 18.82 -29.33 54.39
C PRO A 2 18.65 -27.81 54.44
N LEU A 3 19.70 -27.13 54.88
CA LEU A 3 19.80 -25.67 54.88
C LEU A 3 19.54 -25.18 53.45
N LYS A 4 18.43 -24.47 53.26
CA LYS A 4 18.10 -23.85 51.97
C LYS A 4 19.26 -22.91 51.65
N ALA A 5 20.04 -23.23 50.61
CA ALA A 5 21.10 -22.36 50.12
C ALA A 5 20.60 -20.91 50.00
N PRO A 6 21.43 -19.92 50.35
CA PRO A 6 21.04 -18.51 50.32
C PRO A 6 20.55 -18.12 48.92
N LEU A 7 19.59 -17.20 48.88
CA LEU A 7 18.91 -16.81 47.64
C LEU A 7 19.88 -16.27 46.57
N ALA A 8 20.99 -15.65 47.00
CA ALA A 8 22.04 -15.15 46.12
C ALA A 8 22.76 -16.28 45.37
N GLU A 9 23.13 -17.38 46.05
CA GLU A 9 23.77 -18.54 45.41
C GLU A 9 22.83 -19.24 44.42
N ARG A 10 21.53 -19.29 44.75
CA ARG A 10 20.51 -19.84 43.84
C ARG A 10 20.34 -18.97 42.59
N LEU A 11 20.40 -17.64 42.72
CA LEU A 11 20.38 -16.74 41.57
C LEU A 11 21.65 -16.88 40.72
N ALA A 12 22.83 -16.93 41.34
CA ALA A 12 24.10 -17.12 40.63
C ALA A 12 24.09 -18.43 39.82
N ARG A 13 23.66 -19.54 40.44
CA ARG A 13 23.49 -20.83 39.77
C ARG A 13 22.48 -20.75 38.62
N GLY A 14 21.35 -20.06 38.82
CA GLY A 14 20.36 -19.86 37.75
C GLY A 14 20.89 -19.07 36.56
N VAL A 15 21.74 -18.06 36.81
CA VAL A 15 22.42 -17.29 35.77
C VAL A 15 23.45 -18.15 35.03
N GLU A 16 24.25 -18.94 35.76
CA GLU A 16 25.23 -19.86 35.15
C GLU A 16 24.56 -20.92 34.27
N LEU A 17 23.46 -21.52 34.71
CA LEU A 17 22.69 -22.47 33.90
C LEU A 17 22.14 -21.81 32.63
N TYR A 18 21.63 -20.58 32.74
CA TYR A 18 21.11 -19.82 31.61
C TYR A 18 22.21 -19.40 30.63
N VAL A 19 23.39 -18.98 31.11
CA VAL A 19 24.49 -18.46 30.27
C VAL A 19 25.37 -19.58 29.73
N ASN A 20 25.83 -20.50 30.58
CA ASN A 20 26.80 -21.51 30.20
C ASN A 20 26.13 -22.72 29.56
N GLN A 21 25.03 -23.21 30.13
CA GLN A 21 24.33 -24.41 29.62
C GLN A 21 23.26 -24.09 28.57
N LYS A 22 23.07 -22.80 28.24
CA LYS A 22 22.10 -22.31 27.24
C LYS A 22 20.67 -22.81 27.48
N MET A 23 20.30 -23.09 28.74
CA MET A 23 18.95 -23.53 29.09
C MET A 23 17.94 -22.39 28.94
N THR A 24 16.66 -22.75 28.76
CA THR A 24 15.60 -21.72 28.74
C THR A 24 15.43 -21.09 30.11
N LEU A 25 14.82 -19.90 30.15
CA LEU A 25 14.49 -19.21 31.42
C LEU A 25 13.60 -20.06 32.35
N LEU A 26 12.74 -20.90 31.77
CA LEU A 26 11.86 -21.80 32.50
C LEU A 26 12.69 -22.89 33.19
N ASP A 27 13.53 -23.58 32.43
CA ASP A 27 14.32 -24.69 32.95
C ASP A 27 15.37 -24.21 33.97
N SER A 28 15.99 -23.06 33.71
CA SER A 28 16.97 -22.44 34.62
C SER A 28 16.33 -22.07 35.96
N SER A 29 15.07 -21.61 35.95
CA SER A 29 14.31 -21.25 37.16
C SER A 29 13.75 -22.44 37.94
N ALA A 30 13.63 -23.60 37.29
CA ALA A 30 13.26 -24.86 37.92
C ALA A 30 14.48 -25.55 38.54
N ALA A 31 15.60 -25.58 37.81
CA ALA A 31 16.85 -26.22 38.21
C ALA A 31 17.57 -25.47 39.35
N ALA A 32 17.61 -24.14 39.28
CA ALA A 32 17.89 -23.32 40.44
C ALA A 32 16.54 -22.80 40.92
N PRO A 33 15.97 -23.32 42.02
CA PRO A 33 14.59 -23.01 42.41
C PRO A 33 14.44 -21.54 42.84
N VAL A 34 14.34 -20.63 41.86
CA VAL A 34 14.22 -19.18 42.01
C VAL A 34 13.07 -18.69 41.15
N CYS A 35 12.35 -17.68 41.63
CA CYS A 35 11.25 -17.10 40.87
C CYS A 35 11.76 -16.55 39.53
N ARG A 36 11.13 -16.96 38.42
CA ARG A 36 11.45 -16.51 37.06
C ARG A 36 11.55 -14.99 36.93
N LYS A 37 10.69 -14.23 37.62
CA LYS A 37 10.74 -12.75 37.61
C LYS A 37 12.07 -12.22 38.17
N LYS A 38 12.58 -12.82 39.25
CA LYS A 38 13.85 -12.42 39.88
C LYS A 38 15.05 -12.77 39.00
N LEU A 39 15.06 -13.98 38.44
CA LEU A 39 16.11 -14.40 37.50
C LEU A 39 16.13 -13.51 36.24
N THR A 40 14.95 -13.15 35.72
CA THR A 40 14.84 -12.24 34.56
C THR A 40 15.35 -10.85 34.88
N LYS A 41 15.08 -10.33 36.08
CA LYS A 41 15.60 -9.03 36.53
C LYS A 41 17.12 -9.07 36.62
N GLU A 42 17.68 -10.08 37.28
CA GLU A 42 19.13 -10.26 37.42
C GLU A 42 19.83 -10.37 36.05
N LEU A 43 19.26 -11.14 35.12
CA LEU A 43 19.81 -11.26 33.76
C LEU A 43 19.69 -9.97 32.95
N LYS A 44 18.65 -9.16 33.17
CA LYS A 44 18.52 -7.84 32.55
C LYS A 44 19.52 -6.85 33.12
N ASP A 45 19.65 -6.80 34.44
CA ASP A 45 20.56 -5.90 35.15
C ASP A 45 22.03 -6.20 34.76
N ARG A 46 22.34 -7.47 34.48
CA ARG A 46 23.66 -7.90 33.96
C ARG A 46 23.81 -7.81 32.43
N GLY A 47 22.76 -7.45 31.69
CA GLY A 47 22.79 -7.41 30.22
C GLY A 47 22.90 -8.76 29.51
N LEU A 48 22.67 -9.88 30.23
CA LEU A 48 22.85 -11.25 29.74
C LEU A 48 21.57 -11.89 29.21
N LEU A 49 20.45 -11.16 29.23
CA LEU A 49 19.17 -11.67 28.76
C LEU A 49 19.20 -11.87 27.24
N ARG A 50 19.20 -13.14 26.80
CA ARG A 50 19.11 -13.46 25.38
C ARG A 50 17.70 -13.15 24.90
N LYS A 51 17.60 -12.56 23.72
CA LYS A 51 16.35 -12.53 22.96
C LYS A 51 16.10 -13.96 22.48
N GLU A 52 15.41 -14.75 23.30
CA GLU A 52 14.96 -16.08 22.87
C GLU A 52 14.21 -15.94 21.55
N PRO A 53 14.61 -16.67 20.49
CA PRO A 53 13.85 -16.67 19.26
C PRO A 53 12.47 -17.20 19.62
N LYS A 54 11.46 -16.33 19.53
CA LYS A 54 10.07 -16.76 19.67
C LYS A 54 9.88 -17.85 18.64
N LYS A 55 9.60 -19.08 19.08
CA LYS A 55 9.20 -20.17 18.18
C LYS A 55 8.05 -19.63 17.35
N LEU A 56 8.32 -19.31 16.10
CA LEU A 56 7.31 -18.81 15.19
C LEU A 56 6.36 -19.97 14.95
N SER A 57 5.06 -19.71 15.06
CA SER A 57 4.09 -20.76 14.77
C SER A 57 4.22 -21.20 13.31
N GLU A 58 3.89 -22.45 13.03
CA GLU A 58 3.93 -23.02 11.67
C GLU A 58 3.18 -22.17 10.64
N LYS A 59 2.17 -21.39 11.09
CA LYS A 59 1.44 -20.43 10.27
C LYS A 59 2.33 -19.31 9.73
N PHE A 60 3.25 -18.78 10.54
CA PHE A 60 4.23 -17.78 10.08
C PHE A 60 5.20 -18.37 9.07
N GLU A 61 5.65 -19.60 9.25
CA GLU A 61 6.56 -20.25 8.30
C GLU A 61 5.87 -20.49 6.95
N LYS A 62 4.61 -20.94 6.96
CA LYS A 62 3.78 -21.03 5.76
C LYS A 62 3.61 -19.67 5.09
N ALA A 63 3.35 -18.61 5.87
CA ALA A 63 3.19 -17.26 5.33
C ALA A 63 4.48 -16.73 4.69
N ILE A 64 5.64 -17.04 5.28
CA ILE A 64 6.94 -16.68 4.71
C ILE A 64 7.17 -17.41 3.39
N LYS A 65 6.88 -18.72 3.31
CA LYS A 65 6.97 -19.49 2.06
C LYS A 65 6.10 -18.89 0.96
N LEU A 66 4.83 -18.59 1.25
CA LEU A 66 3.93 -17.92 0.30
C LEU A 66 4.47 -16.55 -0.18
N TYR A 67 5.14 -15.81 0.70
CA TYR A 67 5.73 -14.51 0.34
C TYR A 67 7.00 -14.65 -0.53
N VAL A 68 7.88 -15.60 -0.21
CA VAL A 68 9.16 -15.80 -0.88
C VAL A 68 8.96 -16.55 -2.20
N ASP A 69 8.30 -17.71 -2.15
CA ASP A 69 8.21 -18.66 -3.26
C ASP A 69 7.14 -18.23 -4.27
N GLU A 70 5.94 -17.90 -3.81
CA GLU A 70 4.80 -17.55 -4.68
C GLU A 70 4.76 -16.05 -5.05
N ASN A 71 5.77 -15.28 -4.64
CA ASN A 71 5.87 -13.85 -4.91
C ASN A 71 4.68 -13.00 -4.43
N LEU A 72 3.89 -13.51 -3.47
CA LEU A 72 2.71 -12.82 -2.97
C LEU A 72 3.06 -11.55 -2.19
N SER A 73 2.13 -10.59 -2.17
CA SER A 73 2.27 -9.42 -1.32
C SER A 73 2.22 -9.82 0.16
N VAL A 74 2.84 -9.04 1.05
CA VAL A 74 2.77 -9.28 2.51
C VAL A 74 1.30 -9.34 2.97
N PHE A 75 0.43 -8.55 2.35
CA PHE A 75 -1.01 -8.56 2.65
C PHE A 75 -1.66 -9.89 2.27
N ASN A 76 -1.42 -10.40 1.06
CA ASN A 76 -2.03 -11.65 0.60
C ASN A 76 -1.48 -12.86 1.36
N ALA A 77 -0.17 -12.90 1.62
CA ALA A 77 0.45 -13.98 2.39
C ALA A 77 -0.09 -14.02 3.84
N ALA A 78 -0.31 -12.85 4.44
CA ALA A 78 -0.90 -12.73 5.77
C ALA A 78 -2.38 -13.17 5.79
N ALA A 79 -3.16 -12.73 4.79
CA ALA A 79 -4.58 -13.09 4.67
C ALA A 79 -4.78 -14.60 4.49
N ASN A 80 -4.00 -15.23 3.60
CA ASN A 80 -4.10 -16.66 3.30
C ASN A 80 -3.76 -17.57 4.49
N THR A 81 -2.98 -17.08 5.45
CA THR A 81 -2.53 -17.86 6.61
C THR A 81 -3.20 -17.45 7.92
N GLY A 82 -4.06 -16.43 7.89
CA GLY A 82 -4.71 -15.87 9.07
C GLY A 82 -3.73 -15.20 10.04
N VAL A 83 -2.59 -14.72 9.55
CA VAL A 83 -1.56 -14.06 10.35
C VAL A 83 -1.72 -12.54 10.23
N CYS A 84 -1.45 -11.80 11.30
CA CYS A 84 -1.50 -10.34 11.24
C CYS A 84 -0.38 -9.79 10.32
N LYS A 85 -0.74 -8.93 9.36
CA LYS A 85 0.19 -8.29 8.41
C LYS A 85 1.37 -7.61 9.10
N THR A 86 1.14 -6.89 10.18
CA THR A 86 2.20 -6.15 10.90
C THR A 86 3.19 -7.10 11.56
N ALA A 87 2.70 -8.21 12.12
CA ALA A 87 3.53 -9.25 12.70
C ALA A 87 4.36 -9.96 11.63
N LEU A 88 3.75 -10.31 10.49
CA LEU A 88 4.46 -10.94 9.37
C LEU A 88 5.54 -10.00 8.82
N ALA A 89 5.24 -8.72 8.64
CA ALA A 89 6.22 -7.72 8.21
C ALA A 89 7.40 -7.59 9.18
N LYS A 90 7.14 -7.64 10.50
CA LYS A 90 8.20 -7.60 11.51
C LYS A 90 9.11 -8.82 11.43
N VAL A 91 8.53 -10.01 11.30
CA VAL A 91 9.27 -11.26 11.15
C VAL A 91 10.10 -11.27 9.86
N LEU A 92 9.54 -10.79 8.75
CA LEU A 92 10.27 -10.67 7.48
C LEU A 92 11.44 -9.68 7.58
N ARG A 93 11.30 -8.58 8.34
CA ARG A 93 12.42 -7.65 8.63
C ARG A 93 13.46 -8.27 9.54
N GLU A 94 13.05 -8.99 10.60
CA GLU A 94 13.99 -9.67 11.51
C GLU A 94 14.82 -10.76 10.80
N ARG A 95 14.32 -11.28 9.68
CA ARG A 95 14.99 -12.27 8.85
C ARG A 95 15.65 -11.69 7.60
N ASP A 96 15.62 -10.36 7.40
CA ASP A 96 16.11 -9.67 6.19
C ASP A 96 15.54 -10.23 4.86
N LEU A 97 14.33 -10.80 4.91
CA LEU A 97 13.63 -11.36 3.75
C LEU A 97 12.67 -10.36 3.10
N LEU A 98 12.55 -9.16 3.66
CA LEU A 98 11.64 -8.14 3.14
C LEU A 98 12.18 -7.63 1.80
N ARG A 99 11.38 -7.73 0.73
CA ARG A 99 11.77 -7.22 -0.58
C ARG A 99 12.04 -5.72 -0.52
N ASN A 100 13.20 -5.30 -1.03
CA ASN A 100 13.52 -3.89 -1.25
C ASN A 100 12.59 -3.32 -2.33
N THR A 101 11.50 -2.71 -1.90
CA THR A 101 10.55 -2.05 -2.81
C THR A 101 11.21 -0.89 -3.56
N ALA A 102 12.24 -0.27 -2.98
CA ALA A 102 13.01 0.80 -3.58
C ALA A 102 13.74 0.35 -4.85
N GLU A 103 14.44 -0.78 -4.81
CA GLU A 103 15.17 -1.32 -5.98
C GLU A 103 14.22 -1.72 -7.10
N LYS A 104 13.09 -2.38 -6.77
CA LYS A 104 12.07 -2.71 -7.76
C LYS A 104 11.47 -1.45 -8.39
N SER A 105 11.20 -0.42 -7.59
CA SER A 105 10.68 0.84 -8.13
C SER A 105 11.68 1.54 -9.05
N ALA A 106 12.99 1.50 -8.72
CA ALA A 106 14.03 2.07 -9.57
C ALA A 106 14.14 1.30 -10.90
N ALA A 107 14.16 -0.03 -10.87
CA ALA A 107 14.19 -0.86 -12.07
C ALA A 107 12.96 -0.64 -12.97
N ASN A 108 11.76 -0.57 -12.37
CA ASN A 108 10.54 -0.25 -13.11
C ASN A 108 10.60 1.16 -13.72
N LEU A 109 11.20 2.12 -13.03
CA LEU A 109 11.35 3.49 -13.51
C LEU A 109 12.32 3.54 -14.69
N GLU A 110 13.45 2.84 -14.66
CA GLU A 110 14.34 2.69 -15.81
C GLU A 110 13.63 2.05 -17.01
N GLN A 111 12.84 1.00 -16.77
CA GLN A 111 12.05 0.35 -17.83
C GLN A 111 11.02 1.32 -18.42
N ALA A 112 10.36 2.14 -17.60
CA ALA A 112 9.42 3.15 -18.05
C ALA A 112 10.10 4.22 -18.91
N ILE A 113 11.30 4.66 -18.52
CA ILE A 113 12.11 5.61 -19.31
C ILE A 113 12.51 4.99 -20.65
N ALA A 114 12.97 3.74 -20.66
CA ALA A 114 13.35 3.04 -21.89
C ALA A 114 12.16 2.93 -22.86
N LEU A 115 10.97 2.59 -22.37
CA LEU A 115 9.74 2.53 -23.17
C LEU A 115 9.35 3.91 -23.71
N TYR A 116 9.47 4.96 -22.90
CA TYR A 116 9.24 6.33 -23.34
C TYR A 116 10.21 6.70 -24.46
N VAL A 117 11.53 6.50 -24.27
CA VAL A 117 12.57 6.76 -25.28
C VAL A 117 12.29 5.99 -26.58
N ALA A 118 11.85 4.73 -26.48
CA ALA A 118 11.50 3.88 -27.63
C ALA A 118 10.30 4.38 -28.46
N GLY A 119 9.52 5.34 -27.96
CA GLY A 119 8.41 5.94 -28.72
C GLY A 119 7.10 6.03 -27.94
N ALA A 120 6.93 5.27 -26.86
CA ALA A 120 5.67 5.20 -26.14
C ALA A 120 5.29 6.56 -25.51
N THR A 121 3.98 6.80 -25.38
CA THR A 121 3.48 7.95 -24.62
C THR A 121 3.76 7.76 -23.14
N ILE A 122 3.82 8.87 -22.38
CA ILE A 122 4.01 8.83 -20.91
C ILE A 122 3.00 7.88 -20.26
N PHE A 123 1.73 7.93 -20.70
CA PHE A 123 0.66 7.09 -20.18
C PHE A 123 0.84 5.59 -20.50
N ALA A 124 1.30 5.26 -21.71
CA ALA A 124 1.53 3.87 -22.08
C ALA A 124 2.75 3.29 -21.34
N ALA A 125 3.84 4.03 -21.28
CA ALA A 125 5.07 3.63 -20.58
C ALA A 125 4.85 3.46 -19.07
N SER A 126 4.14 4.40 -18.45
CA SER A 126 3.82 4.35 -17.02
C SER A 126 2.93 3.16 -16.66
N ARG A 127 1.91 2.87 -17.47
CA ARG A 127 1.01 1.74 -17.28
C ARG A 127 1.74 0.41 -17.44
N GLN A 128 2.61 0.30 -18.44
CA GLN A 128 3.34 -0.94 -18.73
C GLN A 128 4.40 -1.23 -17.66
N ALA A 129 5.07 -0.20 -17.16
CA ALA A 129 6.08 -0.32 -16.11
C ALA A 129 5.50 -0.25 -14.67
N LYS A 130 4.18 0.00 -14.52
CA LYS A 130 3.49 0.18 -13.23
C LYS A 130 4.10 1.29 -12.37
N VAL A 131 4.48 2.40 -13.00
CA VAL A 131 5.02 3.60 -12.35
C VAL A 131 4.00 4.72 -12.45
N GLY A 132 3.93 5.62 -11.47
CA GLY A 132 3.04 6.78 -11.53
C GLY A 132 3.41 7.73 -12.67
N ASN A 133 2.41 8.33 -13.33
CA ASN A 133 2.64 9.29 -14.42
C ASN A 133 3.51 10.47 -13.97
N GLN A 134 3.22 11.00 -12.76
CA GLN A 134 3.98 12.10 -12.18
C GLN A 134 5.44 11.70 -11.95
N THR A 135 5.68 10.54 -11.34
CA THR A 135 7.02 10.02 -11.06
C THR A 135 7.84 9.83 -12.35
N LEU A 136 7.22 9.32 -13.42
CA LEU A 136 7.88 9.20 -14.72
C LEU A 136 8.16 10.58 -15.33
N GLY A 137 7.21 11.52 -15.25
CA GLY A 137 7.37 12.89 -15.73
C GLY A 137 8.51 13.64 -15.02
N ASP A 138 8.57 13.55 -13.69
CA ASP A 138 9.61 14.18 -12.88
C ASP A 138 10.99 13.60 -13.22
N ALA A 139 11.08 12.27 -13.38
CA ALA A 139 12.33 11.61 -13.75
C ALA A 139 12.79 11.95 -15.17
N LEU A 140 11.88 12.02 -16.14
CA LEU A 140 12.18 12.46 -17.50
C LEU A 140 12.60 13.94 -17.54
N SER A 141 11.99 14.79 -16.70
CA SER A 141 12.36 16.20 -16.53
C SER A 141 13.76 16.34 -15.97
N ALA A 142 14.07 15.61 -14.88
CA ALA A 142 15.38 15.63 -14.25
C ALA A 142 16.50 15.16 -15.19
N ARG A 143 16.19 14.24 -16.11
CA ARG A 143 17.14 13.75 -17.13
C ARG A 143 17.13 14.56 -18.43
N GLY A 144 16.27 15.58 -18.56
CA GLY A 144 16.14 16.38 -19.77
C GLY A 144 15.62 15.61 -21.00
N LEU A 145 14.95 14.48 -20.80
CA LEU A 145 14.49 13.57 -21.86
C LEU A 145 13.05 13.86 -22.32
N LEU A 146 12.38 14.85 -21.72
CA LEU A 146 11.02 15.24 -22.10
C LEU A 146 10.98 15.73 -23.54
N ARG A 147 10.22 15.01 -24.37
CA ARG A 147 9.93 15.47 -25.73
C ARG A 147 9.15 16.77 -25.66
N LYS A 148 9.62 17.78 -26.37
CA LYS A 148 8.83 18.99 -26.62
C LYS A 148 7.64 18.56 -27.47
N HIS A 149 6.47 18.47 -26.84
CA HIS A 149 5.24 18.33 -27.62
C HIS A 149 5.11 19.60 -28.48
N PRO A 150 4.89 19.48 -29.81
CA PRO A 150 4.51 20.64 -30.58
C PRO A 150 3.25 21.20 -29.94
N GLU A 151 3.27 22.49 -29.60
CA GLU A 151 2.11 23.19 -29.05
C GLU A 151 0.89 22.79 -29.87
N ARG A 152 -0.11 22.22 -29.20
CA ARG A 152 -1.42 22.06 -29.81
C ARG A 152 -1.88 23.48 -30.13
N LYS A 153 -1.76 23.87 -31.40
CA LYS A 153 -2.46 25.05 -31.93
C LYS A 153 -3.90 24.95 -31.42
N PRO A 154 -4.45 25.99 -30.79
CA PRO A 154 -5.80 25.93 -30.27
C PRO A 154 -6.73 25.52 -31.41
N MET A 155 -7.44 24.40 -31.21
CA MET A 155 -8.40 23.93 -32.19
C MET A 155 -9.58 24.89 -32.18
N SER A 156 -9.77 25.53 -33.33
CA SER A 156 -10.96 26.30 -33.72
C SER A 156 -11.06 27.74 -33.21
N THR A 157 -10.94 28.66 -34.17
CA THR A 157 -11.56 29.99 -34.18
C THR A 157 -13.01 29.89 -34.67
N VAL A 158 -13.79 28.91 -34.17
CA VAL A 158 -15.21 28.85 -34.50
C VAL A 158 -15.92 29.83 -33.57
N SER A 159 -16.37 30.91 -34.19
CA SER A 159 -17.11 32.03 -33.63
C SER A 159 -17.98 31.65 -32.45
N ARG A 160 -17.80 32.42 -31.36
CA ARG A 160 -18.86 32.70 -30.40
C ARG A 160 -20.16 32.94 -31.18
N GLN A 161 -21.18 32.11 -30.96
CA GLN A 161 -22.53 32.45 -31.37
C GLN A 161 -22.84 33.86 -30.86
N ASP A 162 -23.17 34.76 -31.79
CA ASP A 162 -23.48 36.14 -31.44
C ASP A 162 -24.69 36.13 -30.49
N PRO A 163 -24.63 36.82 -29.34
CA PRO A 163 -25.72 36.82 -28.36
C PRO A 163 -27.08 37.25 -28.94
N LEU A 164 -27.06 38.03 -30.03
CA LEU A 164 -28.24 38.48 -30.77
C LEU A 164 -28.91 37.32 -31.54
N GLU A 165 -28.12 36.47 -32.20
CA GLU A 165 -28.64 35.33 -32.95
C GLU A 165 -29.28 34.29 -32.00
N SER A 166 -28.73 34.13 -30.79
CA SER A 166 -29.34 33.29 -29.75
C SER A 166 -30.63 33.87 -29.17
N ALA A 167 -30.82 35.20 -29.18
CA ALA A 167 -32.04 35.84 -28.70
C ALA A 167 -33.19 35.70 -29.72
N GLU A 168 -32.88 35.90 -31.01
CA GLU A 168 -33.84 35.75 -32.11
C GLU A 168 -34.36 34.32 -32.24
N SER A 169 -33.50 33.32 -32.00
CA SER A 169 -33.89 31.91 -32.00
C SER A 169 -34.91 31.57 -30.89
N ARG A 170 -34.77 32.16 -29.69
CA ARG A 170 -35.70 31.93 -28.58
C ARG A 170 -37.06 32.58 -28.79
N VAL A 171 -37.07 33.82 -29.31
CA VAL A 171 -38.32 34.54 -29.62
C VAL A 171 -39.07 33.82 -30.74
N SER A 172 -38.37 33.37 -31.77
CA SER A 172 -38.97 32.61 -32.88
C SER A 172 -39.57 31.28 -32.41
N SER A 173 -38.89 30.58 -31.50
CA SER A 173 -39.39 29.34 -30.90
C SER A 173 -40.63 29.56 -30.03
N MET A 174 -40.66 30.62 -29.21
CA MET A 174 -41.85 30.98 -28.42
C MET A 174 -43.03 31.38 -29.32
N ALA A 175 -42.80 32.18 -30.35
CA ALA A 175 -43.86 32.59 -31.28
C ALA A 175 -44.51 31.37 -31.97
N LEU A 176 -43.69 30.42 -32.46
CA LEU A 176 -44.20 29.18 -33.05
C LEU A 176 -44.96 28.32 -32.04
N SER A 177 -44.49 28.22 -30.79
CA SER A 177 -45.19 27.48 -29.73
C SER A 177 -46.57 28.07 -29.43
N ILE A 178 -46.68 29.40 -29.39
CA ILE A 178 -47.95 30.11 -29.17
C ILE A 178 -48.89 29.85 -30.36
N ILE A 179 -48.41 29.97 -31.60
CA ILE A 179 -49.21 29.68 -32.80
C ILE A 179 -49.74 28.24 -32.79
N HIS A 180 -48.90 27.26 -32.47
CA HIS A 180 -49.31 25.86 -32.38
C HIS A 180 -50.33 25.62 -31.25
N SER A 181 -50.17 26.28 -30.11
CA SER A 181 -51.12 26.17 -28.99
C SER A 181 -52.49 26.78 -29.34
N ALA A 182 -52.51 27.94 -30.01
CA ALA A 182 -53.73 28.60 -30.46
C ALA A 182 -54.45 27.79 -31.54
N ALA A 183 -53.72 27.23 -32.51
CA ALA A 183 -54.27 26.34 -33.53
C ALA A 183 -54.89 25.08 -32.91
N ARG A 184 -54.26 24.51 -31.88
CA ARG A 184 -54.78 23.34 -31.16
C ARG A 184 -56.04 23.65 -30.34
N ALA A 185 -56.09 24.83 -29.70
CA ALA A 185 -57.27 25.29 -28.98
C ALA A 185 -58.45 25.53 -29.93
N ALA A 186 -58.21 26.18 -31.09
CA ALA A 186 -59.24 26.42 -32.09
C ALA A 186 -59.80 25.12 -32.70
N ALA A 187 -58.94 24.13 -32.95
CA ALA A 187 -59.36 22.80 -33.42
C ALA A 187 -60.24 22.06 -32.41
N ASN A 188 -59.97 22.20 -31.10
CA ASN A 188 -60.78 21.58 -30.06
C ASN A 188 -62.15 22.25 -29.89
N HIS A 189 -62.26 23.56 -30.12
CA HIS A 189 -63.53 24.29 -30.02
C HIS A 189 -64.48 24.08 -31.22
N GLN A 190 -64.00 23.60 -32.37
CA GLN A 190 -64.84 23.24 -33.52
C GLN A 190 -65.42 21.81 -33.43
N GLY A 191 -65.00 21.01 -32.45
CA GLY A 191 -65.48 19.63 -32.25
C GLY A 191 -66.67 19.48 -31.30
N ASP A 192 -67.09 20.54 -30.61
CA ASP A 192 -68.07 20.49 -29.51
C ASP A 192 -69.39 21.23 -29.83
N GLY A 193 -69.69 21.36 -31.13
CA GLY A 193 -70.92 21.96 -31.65
C GLY A 193 -71.64 21.01 -32.60
N ARG A 194 -72.20 19.92 -32.06
CA ARG A 194 -73.31 19.17 -32.66
C ARG A 194 -74.54 19.34 -31.78
#